data_AF-A0A139WSG8-F1
#
_entry.id   AF-A0A139WSG8-F1
#
_cell.length_a   1.000
_cell.length_b   1.000
_cell.length_c   1.000
_cell.angle_alpha   90.00
_cell.angle_beta   90.00
_cell.angle_gamma   90.00
#
_symmetry.space_group_name_H-M   'P 1'
#
loop_
_entity.id
_entity.type
_entity.pdbx_description
1 polymer ?
#
loop_
_entity_poly.entity_id
_entity_poly.type
_entity_poly.pdbx_seq_one_letter_code
_entity_poly.pdbx_strand_id
1 'polypeptide(L)'
;MLKVAPIKSIAIESVKFDLEKIEAPNIEGMEYQQGTLWGYTLREALLEHWGRECVYCRKTDVPLEIEHIHSRSLGGSDRFSNLTLSCDKCNQKKGNQPVEQFLKEQPEILKKIKSHQKKSLSDAAAVNSTRKAIFEMAHQFELPVISGDGASTKMIRIQSGLPKAHWIDSVCVGTSSIVKLRICQPLRVSCKGQRKFVSL
;
A
#
# COMPACT_ATOMS: atom_id res chain seq x y z
N MET A 1 -31.32 1.96 5.78
CA MET A 1 -30.49 1.26 6.79
C MET A 1 -30.79 1.76 8.20
N LEU A 2 -30.56 3.04 8.54
CA LEU A 2 -30.89 3.57 9.88
C LEU A 2 -32.37 3.41 10.30
N LYS A 3 -33.29 3.41 9.34
CA LYS A 3 -34.73 3.16 9.56
C LYS A 3 -35.09 1.68 9.78
N VAL A 4 -34.17 0.75 9.50
CA VAL A 4 -34.44 -0.70 9.41
C VAL A 4 -33.62 -1.51 10.42
N ALA A 5 -32.48 -0.96 10.87
CA ALA A 5 -31.67 -1.50 11.96
C ALA A 5 -30.99 -0.36 12.73
N PRO A 6 -30.97 -0.41 14.07
CA PRO A 6 -30.31 0.61 14.88
C PRO A 6 -28.79 0.46 14.77
N ILE A 7 -28.14 1.38 14.04
CA ILE A 7 -26.68 1.48 13.95
C ILE A 7 -26.21 2.44 15.04
N LYS A 8 -25.27 2.00 15.89
CA LYS A 8 -24.76 2.79 17.04
C LYS A 8 -23.46 3.54 16.75
N SER A 9 -22.67 3.05 15.80
CA SER A 9 -21.38 3.62 15.43
C SER A 9 -20.97 3.12 14.05
N ILE A 10 -20.00 3.80 13.45
CA ILE A 10 -19.36 3.42 12.18
C ILE A 10 -17.87 3.24 12.47
N ALA A 11 -17.29 2.10 12.13
CA ALA A 11 -15.86 1.86 12.22
C ALA A 11 -15.26 1.80 10.81
N ILE A 12 -14.21 2.59 10.55
CA ILE A 12 -13.52 2.64 9.27
C ILE A 12 -12.05 2.33 9.49
N GLU A 13 -11.52 1.36 8.73
CA GLU A 13 -10.11 1.00 8.86
C GLU A 13 -9.23 2.12 8.33
N SER A 14 -8.66 2.86 9.27
CA SER A 14 -7.46 3.68 9.38
C SER A 14 -6.18 3.29 8.64
N VAL A 15 -6.18 2.64 7.48
CA VAL A 15 -4.95 2.57 6.67
C VAL A 15 -4.68 3.96 6.11
N LYS A 16 -4.11 4.86 6.91
CA LYS A 16 -3.32 5.93 6.29
C LYS A 16 -2.39 5.17 5.35
N PHE A 17 -2.54 5.34 4.05
CA PHE A 17 -1.43 5.09 3.15
C PHE A 17 -0.44 6.17 3.55
N ASP A 18 0.33 5.85 4.59
CA ASP A 18 1.20 6.73 5.32
C ASP A 18 2.39 7.00 4.41
N LEU A 19 2.15 7.81 3.39
CA LEU A 19 3.21 8.60 2.79
C LEU A 19 3.75 9.56 3.87
N GLU A 20 2.91 10.09 4.77
CA GLU A 20 3.35 11.07 5.78
C GLU A 20 3.86 10.49 7.12
N LYS A 21 3.47 9.29 7.61
CA LYS A 21 4.07 8.74 8.85
C LYS A 21 5.46 8.07 8.70
N ILE A 22 6.15 8.27 7.58
CA ILE A 22 7.62 8.04 7.50
C ILE A 22 8.33 9.38 7.75
N GLU A 23 7.91 10.12 8.78
CA GLU A 23 8.56 11.37 9.23
C GLU A 23 9.40 11.16 10.50
N ALA A 24 9.60 9.92 10.96
CA ALA A 24 10.62 9.60 11.95
C ALA A 24 11.89 9.10 11.22
N PRO A 25 13.05 9.77 11.38
CA PRO A 25 14.28 9.42 10.65
C PRO A 25 14.95 8.08 11.03
N ASN A 26 14.33 7.22 11.86
CA ASN A 26 14.96 6.00 12.37
C ASN A 26 14.03 4.78 12.29
N ILE A 27 13.74 4.29 11.09
CA ILE A 27 13.20 2.94 10.92
C ILE A 27 14.18 2.15 10.05
N GLU A 28 15.08 1.44 10.74
CA GLU A 28 15.83 0.34 10.16
C GLU A 28 14.87 -0.78 9.74
N GLY A 29 15.12 -1.38 8.57
CA GLY A 29 14.64 -2.72 8.27
C GLY A 29 13.18 -2.82 7.80
N MET A 30 13.05 -3.05 6.49
CA MET A 30 11.85 -3.47 5.79
C MET A 30 11.03 -4.56 6.54
N GLU A 31 9.89 -4.18 7.09
CA GLU A 31 8.66 -4.96 6.90
C GLU A 31 7.68 -4.07 6.15
N TYR A 32 7.59 -4.29 4.84
CA TYR A 32 6.49 -3.76 4.03
C TYR A 32 5.20 -4.35 4.62
N GLN A 33 4.59 -3.55 5.51
CA GLN A 33 3.41 -3.81 6.32
C GLN A 33 2.75 -5.16 6.06
N GLN A 34 2.96 -6.11 6.98
CA GLN A 34 2.22 -7.37 7.05
C GLN A 34 0.70 -7.09 7.17
N GLY A 35 0.03 -7.06 6.03
CA GLY A 35 -1.38 -6.70 5.92
C GLY A 35 -2.05 -7.25 4.67
N THR A 36 -1.75 -8.49 4.27
CA THR A 36 -2.54 -9.29 3.32
C THR A 36 -2.41 -8.97 1.82
N LEU A 37 -1.29 -9.37 1.22
CA LEU A 37 -1.39 -10.07 -0.06
C LEU A 37 -0.78 -11.46 0.16
N TRP A 38 -1.55 -12.49 -0.19
CA TRP A 38 -1.07 -13.87 -0.23
C TRP A 38 0.27 -13.93 -0.98
N GLY A 39 1.33 -14.41 -0.32
CA GLY A 39 2.57 -14.90 -0.95
C GLY A 39 3.44 -13.91 -1.73
N TYR A 40 3.06 -12.64 -1.86
CA TYR A 40 3.70 -11.72 -2.79
C TYR A 40 4.52 -10.65 -2.07
N THR A 41 5.85 -10.82 -2.08
CA THR A 41 6.77 -9.89 -1.42
C THR A 41 6.94 -8.60 -2.21
N LEU A 42 7.42 -7.51 -1.58
CA LEU A 42 7.82 -6.28 -2.28
C LEU A 42 8.77 -6.56 -3.44
N ARG A 43 9.65 -7.55 -3.27
CA ARG A 43 10.57 -8.02 -4.30
C ARG A 43 9.83 -8.63 -5.48
N GLU A 44 8.85 -9.52 -5.24
CA GLU A 44 8.02 -10.08 -6.32
C GLU A 44 7.26 -8.98 -7.07
N ALA A 45 6.73 -7.98 -6.35
CA ALA A 45 6.07 -6.82 -6.95
C ALA A 45 6.97 -6.02 -7.88
N LEU A 46 8.20 -5.77 -7.45
CA LEU A 46 9.20 -5.10 -8.27
C LEU A 46 9.62 -5.98 -9.45
N LEU A 47 9.76 -7.30 -9.27
CA LEU A 47 10.09 -8.26 -10.32
C LEU A 47 9.04 -8.29 -11.43
N GLU A 48 7.76 -8.36 -11.09
CA GLU A 48 6.70 -8.33 -12.10
C GLU A 48 6.56 -6.95 -12.74
N HIS A 49 6.60 -5.88 -11.95
CA HIS A 49 6.47 -4.51 -12.45
C HIS A 49 7.59 -4.14 -13.43
N TRP A 50 8.83 -4.50 -13.11
CA TRP A 50 10.01 -4.18 -13.91
C TRP A 50 10.37 -5.26 -14.94
N GLY A 51 9.61 -6.37 -15.00
CA GLY A 51 9.79 -7.40 -16.02
C GLY A 51 10.98 -8.33 -15.79
N ARG A 52 11.40 -8.52 -14.53
CA ARG A 52 12.53 -9.39 -14.12
C ARG A 52 13.85 -9.08 -14.83
N GLU A 53 14.06 -7.82 -15.15
CA GLU A 53 15.28 -7.30 -15.79
C GLU A 53 15.90 -6.16 -14.97
N CYS A 54 17.20 -5.96 -15.12
CA CYS A 54 17.84 -4.74 -14.65
C CYS A 54 17.27 -3.53 -15.42
N VAL A 55 16.74 -2.54 -14.72
CA VAL A 55 16.13 -1.36 -15.34
C VAL A 55 17.12 -0.56 -16.18
N TYR A 56 18.39 -0.58 -15.82
CA TYR A 56 19.44 0.19 -16.48
C TYR A 56 20.06 -0.51 -17.69
N CYS A 57 20.43 -1.79 -17.57
CA CYS A 57 21.12 -2.51 -18.64
C CYS A 57 20.27 -3.57 -19.35
N ARG A 58 19.01 -3.77 -18.91
CA ARG A 58 18.05 -4.74 -19.47
C ARG A 58 18.51 -6.20 -19.45
N LYS A 59 19.54 -6.52 -18.68
CA LYS A 59 19.96 -7.90 -18.47
C LYS A 59 18.91 -8.65 -17.65
N THR A 60 18.54 -9.82 -18.15
CA THR A 60 17.79 -10.87 -17.45
C THR A 60 18.77 -11.89 -16.89
N ASP A 61 18.27 -12.86 -16.11
CA ASP A 61 19.02 -14.03 -15.63
C ASP A 61 20.30 -13.70 -14.84
N VAL A 62 20.30 -12.53 -14.19
CA VAL A 62 21.32 -12.10 -13.25
C VAL A 62 20.69 -11.83 -11.90
N PRO A 63 21.44 -11.93 -10.78
CA PRO A 63 20.94 -11.47 -9.49
C PRO A 63 20.53 -10.00 -9.56
N LEU A 64 19.26 -9.72 -9.26
CA LEU A 64 18.70 -8.37 -9.19
C LEU A 64 18.55 -7.92 -7.75
N GLU A 65 18.93 -6.69 -7.48
CA GLU A 65 18.81 -6.03 -6.19
C GLU A 65 17.67 -5.03 -6.23
N ILE A 66 17.04 -4.80 -5.06
CA ILE A 66 16.11 -3.69 -4.90
C ILE A 66 16.97 -2.44 -4.72
N GLU A 67 16.81 -1.49 -5.62
CA GLU A 67 17.57 -0.25 -5.61
C GLU A 67 16.66 0.96 -5.40
N HIS A 68 17.21 1.94 -4.68
CA HIS A 68 16.64 3.26 -4.56
C HIS A 68 17.02 4.18 -5.74
N ILE A 69 16.00 4.63 -6.46
CA ILE A 69 16.14 5.61 -7.55
C ILE A 69 16.79 6.90 -7.02
N HIS A 70 16.21 7.48 -5.97
CA HIS A 70 16.84 8.49 -5.12
C HIS A 70 17.51 7.78 -3.95
N SER A 71 18.83 7.86 -3.82
CA SER A 71 19.58 7.04 -2.87
C SER A 71 19.21 7.33 -1.41
N ARG A 72 19.23 6.29 -0.55
CA ARG A 72 18.96 6.44 0.90
C ARG A 72 19.88 7.47 1.56
N SER A 73 21.16 7.50 1.19
CA SER A 73 22.15 8.47 1.70
C SER A 73 21.82 9.92 1.38
N LEU A 74 20.95 10.18 0.39
CA LEU A 74 20.46 11.50 0.03
C LEU A 74 19.00 11.73 0.47
N GLY A 75 18.45 10.89 1.36
CA GLY A 75 17.07 10.98 1.84
C GLY A 75 16.05 10.18 1.02
N GLY A 76 16.51 9.20 0.23
CA GLY A 76 15.68 8.25 -0.50
C GLY A 76 14.73 7.45 0.38
N SER A 77 13.43 7.47 0.05
CA SER A 77 12.40 6.69 0.76
C SER A 77 12.34 5.22 0.30
N ASP A 78 11.85 4.33 1.16
CA ASP A 78 11.56 2.92 0.84
C ASP A 78 10.21 2.71 0.12
N ARG A 79 9.59 3.78 -0.38
CA ARG A 79 8.32 3.71 -1.11
C ARG A 79 8.52 3.01 -2.44
N PHE A 80 7.54 2.22 -2.87
CA PHE A 80 7.54 1.54 -4.19
C PHE A 80 7.86 2.50 -5.36
N SER A 81 7.39 3.75 -5.30
CA SER A 81 7.68 4.79 -6.29
C SER A 81 9.17 5.15 -6.42
N ASN A 82 9.95 4.96 -5.35
CA ASN A 82 11.39 5.21 -5.32
C ASN A 82 12.22 3.93 -5.51
N LEU A 83 11.58 2.78 -5.69
CA LEU A 83 12.26 1.50 -5.83
C LEU A 83 12.26 0.99 -7.27
N THR A 84 13.36 0.36 -7.65
CA THR A 84 13.63 -0.24 -8.95
C THR A 84 14.41 -1.54 -8.80
N LEU A 85 14.61 -2.29 -9.89
CA LEU A 85 15.52 -3.42 -9.94
C LEU A 85 16.80 -3.09 -10.72
N SER A 86 17.95 -3.48 -10.18
CA SER A 86 19.22 -3.39 -10.88
C SER A 86 20.10 -4.59 -10.63
N CYS A 87 21.01 -4.88 -11.57
CA CYS A 87 22.08 -5.82 -11.29
C CYS A 87 23.16 -5.14 -10.46
N ASP A 88 23.92 -5.93 -9.71
CA ASP A 88 25.04 -5.49 -8.86
C ASP A 88 25.94 -4.46 -9.56
N LYS A 89 26.40 -4.75 -10.79
CA LYS A 89 27.28 -3.84 -11.56
C LYS A 89 26.68 -2.47 -11.80
N CYS A 90 25.39 -2.40 -12.14
CA CYS A 90 24.74 -1.12 -12.40
C CYS A 90 24.42 -0.38 -11.09
N ASN A 91 24.00 -1.10 -10.05
CA ASN A 91 23.74 -0.53 -8.74
C ASN A 91 25.01 0.12 -8.16
N GLN A 92 26.14 -0.60 -8.20
CA GLN A 92 27.44 -0.07 -7.79
C GLN A 92 27.90 1.11 -8.64
N LYS A 93 27.73 1.04 -9.97
CA LYS A 93 28.14 2.12 -10.89
C LYS A 93 27.35 3.40 -10.65
N LYS A 94 26.05 3.30 -10.36
CA LYS A 94 25.24 4.47 -9.98
C LYS A 94 25.62 4.96 -8.59
N GLY A 95 25.76 4.06 -7.62
CA GLY A 95 26.02 4.43 -6.23
C GLY A 95 24.97 5.42 -5.70
N ASN A 96 25.42 6.54 -5.15
CA ASN A 96 24.55 7.63 -4.69
C ASN A 96 24.31 8.72 -5.75
N GLN A 97 24.73 8.52 -6.99
CA GLN A 97 24.55 9.50 -8.05
C GLN A 97 23.05 9.69 -8.35
N PRO A 98 22.59 10.94 -8.57
CA PRO A 98 21.24 11.19 -9.06
C PRO A 98 20.96 10.42 -10.35
N VAL A 99 19.78 9.79 -10.45
CA VAL A 99 19.43 8.94 -11.59
C VAL A 99 19.46 9.70 -12.92
N GLU A 100 19.17 11.00 -12.90
CA GLU A 100 19.28 11.91 -14.05
C GLU A 100 20.70 12.02 -14.59
N GLN A 101 21.69 12.05 -13.69
CA GLN A 101 23.09 12.16 -14.05
C GLN A 101 23.63 10.80 -14.52
N PHE A 102 23.22 9.71 -13.86
CA PHE A 102 23.59 8.36 -14.25
C PHE A 102 23.05 7.96 -15.63
N LEU A 103 21.83 8.40 -15.97
CA LEU A 103 21.15 8.11 -17.23
C LEU A 103 21.20 9.26 -18.24
N LYS A 104 22.19 10.16 -18.13
CA LYS A 104 22.34 11.32 -19.03
C LYS A 104 22.31 10.93 -20.52
N GLU A 105 22.88 9.78 -20.86
CA GLU A 105 22.95 9.24 -22.23
C GLU A 105 21.83 8.23 -22.54
N GLN A 106 20.91 7.98 -21.61
CA GLN A 106 19.84 6.99 -21.73
C GLN A 106 18.46 7.60 -21.39
N PRO A 107 17.99 8.59 -22.19
CA PRO A 107 16.80 9.38 -21.88
C PRO A 107 15.51 8.55 -21.82
N GLU A 108 15.40 7.48 -22.61
CA GLU A 108 14.24 6.61 -22.63
C GLU A 108 14.05 5.85 -21.30
N ILE A 109 15.16 5.39 -20.69
CA ILE A 109 15.13 4.72 -19.39
C ILE A 109 14.74 5.72 -18.30
N LEU A 110 15.34 6.92 -18.33
CA LEU A 110 15.01 7.99 -17.39
C LEU A 110 13.52 8.36 -17.47
N LYS A 111 12.95 8.41 -18.66
CA LYS A 111 11.52 8.68 -18.87
C LYS A 111 10.63 7.58 -18.29
N LYS A 112 10.99 6.30 -18.45
CA LYS A 112 10.29 5.15 -17.84
C LYS A 112 10.28 5.27 -16.31
N ILE A 113 11.43 5.57 -15.71
CA ILE A 113 11.59 5.75 -14.26
C ILE A 113 10.75 6.93 -13.75
N LYS A 114 10.81 8.09 -14.43
CA LYS A 114 10.01 9.26 -14.06
C LYS A 114 8.50 9.01 -14.20
N SER A 115 8.08 8.22 -15.18
CA SER A 115 6.67 7.83 -15.34
C SER A 115 6.19 6.95 -14.18
N HIS A 116 6.99 5.97 -13.75
CA HIS A 116 6.73 5.14 -12.56
C HIS A 116 6.54 5.98 -11.29
N GLN A 117 7.46 6.92 -11.05
CA GLN A 117 7.38 7.84 -9.90
C GLN A 117 6.07 8.64 -9.90
N LYS A 118 5.68 9.20 -11.05
CA LYS A 118 4.44 10.00 -11.17
C LYS A 118 3.17 9.16 -11.01
N LYS A 119 3.09 7.99 -11.64
CA LYS A 119 1.90 7.12 -11.59
C LYS A 119 1.61 6.66 -10.17
N SER A 120 2.65 6.22 -9.46
CA SER A 120 2.54 5.77 -8.07
C SER A 120 2.02 6.87 -7.13
N LEU A 121 2.43 8.12 -7.34
CA LEU A 121 1.94 9.27 -6.57
C LEU A 121 0.46 9.56 -6.87
N SER A 122 0.05 9.49 -8.14
CA SER A 122 -1.35 9.70 -8.55
C SER A 122 -2.30 8.65 -7.97
N ASP A 123 -1.91 7.37 -8.03
CA ASP A 123 -2.74 6.28 -7.52
C ASP A 123 -2.89 6.37 -6.00
N ALA A 124 -1.81 6.69 -5.27
CA ALA A 124 -1.87 6.91 -3.83
C ALA A 124 -2.74 8.12 -3.45
N ALA A 125 -2.66 9.22 -4.21
CA ALA A 125 -3.50 10.39 -4.00
C ALA A 125 -4.99 10.08 -4.19
N ALA A 126 -5.34 9.28 -5.20
CA ALA A 126 -6.73 8.86 -5.46
C ALA A 126 -7.31 7.98 -4.34
N VAL A 127 -6.51 7.06 -3.79
CA VAL A 127 -6.90 6.24 -2.64
C VAL A 127 -7.11 7.10 -1.40
N ASN A 128 -6.18 8.02 -1.12
CA ASN A 128 -6.25 8.91 0.04
C ASN A 128 -7.44 9.90 -0.04
N SER A 129 -7.73 10.46 -1.21
CA SER A 129 -8.87 11.36 -1.40
C SER A 129 -10.21 10.64 -1.25
N THR A 130 -10.32 9.43 -1.81
CA THR A 130 -11.52 8.59 -1.66
C THR A 130 -11.76 8.24 -0.19
N ARG A 131 -10.71 7.87 0.55
CA ARG A 131 -10.80 7.60 1.99
C ARG A 131 -11.31 8.83 2.75
N LYS A 132 -10.71 10.00 2.51
CA LYS A 132 -11.11 11.25 3.17
C LYS A 132 -12.59 11.54 2.93
N ALA A 133 -13.05 11.42 1.69
CA ALA A 133 -14.46 11.60 1.35
C ALA A 133 -15.40 10.60 2.06
N ILE A 134 -15.00 9.32 2.18
CA ILE A 134 -15.77 8.32 2.93
C ILE A 134 -15.85 8.69 4.42
N PHE A 135 -14.73 9.13 5.01
CA PHE A 135 -14.68 9.51 6.42
C PHE A 135 -15.53 10.76 6.71
N GLU A 136 -15.46 11.78 5.86
CA GLU A 136 -16.30 12.98 5.94
C GLU A 136 -17.79 12.66 5.75
N MET A 137 -18.13 11.82 4.77
CA MET A 137 -19.49 11.33 4.57
C MET A 137 -20.02 10.57 5.79
N ALA A 138 -19.20 9.74 6.43
CA ALA A 138 -19.59 8.99 7.61
C ALA A 138 -20.01 9.90 8.78
N HIS A 139 -19.37 11.06 8.93
CA HIS A 139 -19.72 12.03 9.98
C HIS A 139 -21.09 12.70 9.75
N GLN A 140 -21.60 12.72 8.51
CA GLN A 140 -22.91 13.29 8.20
C GLN A 140 -24.07 12.46 8.77
N PHE A 141 -23.82 11.22 9.20
CA PHE A 141 -24.86 10.37 9.82
C PHE A 141 -25.09 10.66 11.31
N GLU A 142 -24.38 11.63 11.90
CA GLU A 142 -24.47 11.98 13.32
C GLU A 142 -24.22 10.78 14.26
N LEU A 143 -23.45 9.80 13.78
CA LEU A 143 -23.02 8.63 14.54
C LEU A 143 -21.55 8.76 14.94
N PRO A 144 -21.13 8.17 16.07
CA PRO A 144 -19.72 8.01 16.40
C PRO A 144 -18.98 7.30 15.26
N VAL A 145 -17.99 7.98 14.67
CA VAL A 145 -17.09 7.42 13.65
C VAL A 145 -15.75 7.07 14.29
N ILE A 146 -15.41 5.78 14.29
CA ILE A 146 -14.19 5.24 14.88
C ILE A 146 -13.22 4.93 13.75
N SER A 147 -11.96 5.31 13.93
CA SER A 147 -10.88 4.90 13.04
C SER A 147 -10.02 3.83 13.72
N GLY A 148 -9.68 2.75 13.00
CA GLY A 148 -8.79 1.69 13.51
C GLY A 148 -7.72 1.34 12.49
N ASP A 149 -6.48 1.12 12.90
CA ASP A 149 -5.39 0.73 11.98
C ASP A 149 -5.35 -0.78 11.71
N GLY A 150 -4.63 -1.18 10.66
CA GLY A 150 -4.56 -2.59 10.26
C GLY A 150 -3.81 -3.48 11.24
N ALA A 151 -2.84 -2.94 12.00
CA ALA A 151 -2.07 -3.72 12.97
C ALA A 151 -2.94 -4.06 14.20
N SER A 152 -3.66 -3.09 14.74
CA SER A 152 -4.64 -3.32 15.82
C SER A 152 -5.76 -4.25 15.38
N THR A 153 -6.31 -4.05 14.17
CA THR A 153 -7.36 -4.91 13.58
C THR A 153 -6.88 -6.37 13.48
N LYS A 154 -5.66 -6.59 12.98
CA LYS A 154 -5.04 -7.92 12.89
C LYS A 154 -4.86 -8.54 14.27
N MET A 155 -4.36 -7.78 15.25
CA MET A 155 -4.13 -8.26 16.61
C MET A 155 -5.43 -8.75 17.25
N ILE A 156 -6.49 -7.94 17.18
CA ILE A 156 -7.80 -8.29 17.73
C ILE A 156 -8.37 -9.53 17.05
N ARG A 157 -8.22 -9.67 15.73
CA ARG A 157 -8.68 -10.87 15.01
C ARG A 157 -7.99 -12.14 15.51
N ILE A 158 -6.67 -12.08 15.71
CA ILE A 158 -5.86 -13.21 16.20
C ILE A 158 -6.25 -13.55 17.64
N GLN A 159 -6.32 -12.55 18.53
CA GLN A 159 -6.74 -12.75 19.92
C GLN A 159 -8.17 -13.32 20.03
N SER A 160 -9.02 -12.99 19.05
CA SER A 160 -10.39 -13.49 18.98
C SER A 160 -10.51 -14.88 18.36
N GLY A 161 -9.40 -15.49 17.90
CA GLY A 161 -9.41 -16.81 17.26
C GLY A 161 -10.16 -16.85 15.93
N LEU A 162 -10.27 -15.72 15.23
CA LEU A 162 -11.09 -15.60 14.02
C LEU A 162 -10.29 -15.84 12.73
N PRO A 163 -10.85 -16.59 11.76
CA PRO A 163 -10.18 -16.83 10.49
C PRO A 163 -10.09 -15.55 9.68
N LYS A 164 -9.13 -15.51 8.74
CA LYS A 164 -8.92 -14.33 7.92
C LYS A 164 -9.94 -14.23 6.79
N ALA A 165 -10.72 -13.16 6.77
CA ALA A 165 -11.56 -12.76 5.64
C ALA A 165 -11.82 -11.24 5.71
N HIS A 166 -11.98 -10.58 4.57
CA HIS A 166 -12.15 -9.11 4.52
C HIS A 166 -13.29 -8.61 5.41
N TRP A 167 -14.44 -9.28 5.40
CA TRP A 167 -15.58 -8.88 6.23
C TRP A 167 -15.36 -9.16 7.72
N ILE A 168 -14.53 -10.16 8.08
CA ILE A 168 -14.18 -10.48 9.48
C ILE A 168 -13.20 -9.44 10.02
N ASP A 169 -12.21 -9.04 9.21
CA ASP A 169 -11.30 -7.94 9.54
C ASP A 169 -12.11 -6.66 9.85
N SER A 170 -13.17 -6.37 9.08
CA SER A 170 -14.06 -5.22 9.33
C SER A 170 -14.74 -5.24 10.71
N VAL A 171 -15.01 -6.41 11.31
CA VAL A 171 -15.61 -6.52 12.65
C VAL A 171 -14.58 -6.21 13.75
N CYS A 172 -13.29 -6.35 13.44
CA CYS A 172 -12.19 -6.12 14.38
C CYS A 172 -11.69 -4.67 14.36
N VAL A 173 -12.21 -3.82 13.47
CA VAL A 173 -11.77 -2.43 13.33
C VAL A 173 -12.23 -1.59 14.53
N GLY A 174 -11.31 -0.85 15.14
CA GLY A 174 -11.64 0.16 16.14
C GLY A 174 -12.17 -0.38 17.47
N THR A 175 -11.99 -1.68 17.74
CA THR A 175 -12.35 -2.32 19.01
C THR A 175 -11.10 -2.72 19.80
N SER A 176 -11.21 -2.70 21.13
CA SER A 176 -10.17 -3.16 22.06
C SER A 176 -10.53 -4.49 22.75
N SER A 177 -11.70 -5.04 22.43
CA SER A 177 -12.25 -6.24 23.07
C SER A 177 -12.27 -7.44 22.14
N ILE A 178 -12.20 -8.64 22.70
CA ILE A 178 -12.35 -9.90 21.96
C ILE A 178 -13.70 -9.92 21.23
N VAL A 179 -13.65 -10.20 19.94
CA VAL A 179 -14.81 -10.23 19.05
C VAL A 179 -15.38 -11.65 18.99
N LYS A 180 -16.70 -11.77 19.18
CA LYS A 180 -17.43 -13.02 18.93
C LYS A 180 -18.47 -12.78 17.83
N LEU A 181 -18.31 -13.48 16.71
CA LEU A 181 -19.28 -13.42 15.61
C LEU A 181 -20.56 -14.14 16.02
N ARG A 182 -21.69 -13.42 16.00
CA ARG A 182 -23.03 -13.99 16.24
C ARG A 182 -23.68 -14.52 14.97
N ILE A 183 -23.27 -13.97 13.82
CA ILE A 183 -23.74 -14.33 12.49
C ILE A 183 -22.55 -14.33 11.53
N CYS A 184 -22.55 -15.25 10.56
CA CYS A 184 -21.47 -15.39 9.58
C CYS A 184 -21.83 -14.82 8.20
N GLN A 185 -22.95 -14.09 8.09
CA GLN A 185 -23.43 -13.51 6.86
C GLN A 185 -23.32 -11.97 6.91
N PRO A 186 -22.32 -11.36 6.26
CA PRO A 186 -22.25 -9.92 6.16
C PRO A 186 -23.33 -9.39 5.21
N LEU A 187 -23.81 -8.18 5.48
CA LEU A 187 -24.61 -7.47 4.49
C LEU A 187 -23.70 -7.03 3.34
N ARG A 188 -23.96 -7.52 2.12
CA ARG A 188 -23.22 -7.14 0.93
C ARG A 188 -23.86 -5.91 0.30
N VAL A 189 -23.05 -4.88 0.08
CA VAL A 189 -23.43 -3.68 -0.66
C VAL A 189 -22.55 -3.61 -1.91
N SER A 190 -23.16 -3.53 -3.08
CA SER A 190 -22.45 -3.36 -4.35
C SER A 190 -22.60 -1.93 -4.85
N CYS A 191 -21.48 -1.22 -5.02
CA CYS A 191 -21.44 0.08 -5.69
C CYS A 191 -20.95 -0.10 -7.12
N LYS A 192 -21.77 0.27 -8.12
CA LYS A 192 -21.33 0.36 -9.52
C LYS A 192 -20.80 1.76 -9.77
N GLY A 193 -19.50 1.97 -9.57
CA GLY A 193 -18.83 3.21 -9.98
C GLY A 193 -18.81 3.38 -11.51
N GLN A 194 -18.62 4.60 -12.00
CA GLN A 194 -18.56 4.92 -13.45
C GLN A 194 -17.29 4.42 -14.17
N ARG A 195 -16.45 3.59 -13.54
CA ARG A 195 -15.29 2.95 -14.21
C ARG A 195 -15.53 1.44 -14.25
N LYS A 196 -15.67 0.91 -15.47
CA LYS A 196 -15.79 -0.53 -15.73
C LYS A 196 -14.54 -1.24 -15.20
N PHE A 197 -14.70 -2.06 -14.17
CA PHE A 197 -13.75 -3.09 -13.82
C PHE A 197 -14.31 -4.42 -14.32
N VAL A 198 -13.53 -5.11 -15.14
CA VAL A 198 -13.87 -6.43 -15.70
C VAL A 198 -14.11 -7.40 -14.55
N SER A 199 -15.27 -8.03 -14.55
CA SER A 199 -15.65 -9.07 -13.59
C SER A 199 -15.42 -10.43 -14.26
N LEU A 200 -14.82 -11.37 -13.52
CA LEU A 200 -15.09 -12.80 -13.68
C LEU A 200 -15.90 -13.25 -12.46
#